data_AF-A0A537J961-F1
#
_entry.id   AF-A0A537J961-F1
#
_cell.length_a   1.000
_cell.length_b   1.000
_cell.length_c   1.000
_cell.angle_alpha   90.00
_cell.angle_beta   90.00
_cell.angle_gamma   90.00
#
_symmetry.space_group_name_H-M   'P 1'
#
loop_
_entity.id
_entity.type
_entity.pdbx_description
1 polymer ?
#
loop_
_entity_poly.entity_id
_entity_poly.type
_entity_poly.pdbx_seq_one_letter_code
_entity_poly.pdbx_strand_id
1 'polypeptide(L)'
;MFSAENLISVGIAALLTAGLYAIMSYGLAIIYGVMKVINLSNAGFLMLGAFLALVYFQRWHLDPVLGAFVNLPIFFAAGWIVHRLLVRRVVTALPIASLLLLFGLWLVLQNLALAVWGG
;
A
#
# COMPACT_ATOMS: atom_id res chain seq x y z
N MET A 1 18.94 30.79 9.46
CA MET A 1 18.98 29.54 8.66
C MET A 1 18.38 28.33 9.40
N PHE A 2 18.36 28.26 10.73
CA PHE A 2 17.48 27.34 11.48
C PHE A 2 16.68 28.14 12.52
N SER A 3 15.38 28.36 12.25
CA SER A 3 14.45 28.93 13.23
C SER A 3 13.84 27.79 14.05
N ALA A 4 13.47 28.03 15.31
CA ALA A 4 12.84 27.02 16.18
C ALA A 4 11.58 26.41 15.53
N GLU A 5 10.81 27.24 14.80
CA GLU A 5 9.64 26.81 14.03
C GLU A 5 9.98 25.77 12.95
N ASN A 6 11.14 25.91 12.30
CA ASN A 6 11.60 24.96 11.27
C ASN A 6 12.01 23.61 11.88
N LEU A 7 12.55 23.61 13.11
CA LEU A 7 12.89 22.36 13.80
C LEU A 7 11.64 21.59 14.21
N ILE A 8 10.59 22.29 14.66
CA ILE A 8 9.32 21.68 15.05
C ILE A 8 8.64 21.08 13.81
N SER A 9 8.54 21.83 12.71
CA SER A 9 7.89 21.34 11.48
C SER A 9 8.61 20.14 10.87
N VAL A 10 9.95 20.15 10.84
CA VAL A 10 10.75 19.01 10.38
C VAL A 10 10.58 17.80 11.31
N GLY A 11 10.54 18.01 12.63
CA GLY A 11 10.32 16.94 13.60
C GLY A 11 8.96 16.25 13.40
N ILE A 12 7.90 17.03 13.18
CA ILE A 12 6.57 16.51 12.88
C ILE A 12 6.57 15.74 11.55
N ALA A 13 7.15 16.31 10.49
CA ALA A 13 7.23 15.66 9.19
C ALA A 13 8.01 14.33 9.23
N ALA A 14 9.11 14.30 9.98
CA ALA A 14 9.92 13.10 10.18
C ALA A 14 9.12 12.02 10.93
N LEU A 15 8.41 12.38 12.01
CA LEU A 15 7.57 11.45 12.76
C LEU A 15 6.43 10.86 11.92
N LEU A 16 5.73 11.71 11.16
CA LEU A 16 4.65 11.26 10.27
C LEU A 16 5.18 10.32 9.19
N THR A 17 6.32 10.64 8.58
CA THR A 17 6.93 9.81 7.53
C THR A 17 7.48 8.50 8.09
N ALA A 18 8.11 8.53 9.26
CA ALA A 18 8.57 7.32 9.96
C ALA A 18 7.38 6.42 10.35
N GLY A 19 6.30 7.00 10.84
CA GLY A 19 5.05 6.29 11.14
C GLY A 19 4.45 5.64 9.88
N LEU A 20 4.42 6.35 8.76
CA LEU A 20 3.98 5.81 7.48
C LEU A 20 4.82 4.58 7.06
N TYR A 21 6.15 4.72 7.07
CA TYR A 21 7.05 3.60 6.73
C TYR A 21 6.94 2.43 7.71
N ALA A 22 6.74 2.71 9.00
CA ALA A 22 6.50 1.67 9.99
C ALA A 22 5.23 0.88 9.63
N ILE A 23 4.11 1.56 9.39
CA ILE A 23 2.84 0.90 9.02
C ILE A 23 3.00 0.09 7.72
N MET A 24 3.69 0.64 6.71
CA MET A 24 3.96 -0.06 5.45
C MET A 24 4.74 -1.37 5.65
N SER A 25 5.72 -1.36 6.56
CA SER A 25 6.53 -2.53 6.90
C SER A 25 5.77 -3.53 7.77
N TYR A 26 5.08 -3.05 8.80
CA TYR A 26 4.29 -3.88 9.71
C TYR A 26 3.19 -4.65 9.00
N GLY A 27 2.54 -4.06 7.98
CA GLY A 27 1.54 -4.77 7.17
C GLY A 27 2.10 -6.05 6.54
N LEU A 28 3.29 -5.97 5.93
CA LEU A 28 3.99 -7.13 5.38
C LEU A 28 4.41 -8.12 6.49
N ALA A 29 4.93 -7.61 7.60
CA ALA A 29 5.38 -8.43 8.73
C ALA A 29 4.23 -9.25 9.36
N ILE A 30 3.03 -8.67 9.51
CA ILE A 30 1.86 -9.35 10.05
C ILE A 30 1.39 -10.46 9.10
N ILE A 31 1.29 -10.16 7.80
CA ILE A 31 0.88 -11.15 6.78
C ILE A 31 1.84 -12.34 6.80
N TYR A 32 3.14 -12.09 6.77
CA TYR A 32 4.14 -13.15 6.81
C TYR A 32 4.16 -13.88 8.17
N GLY A 33 3.99 -13.15 9.27
CA GLY A 33 3.99 -13.71 10.63
C GLY A 33 2.90 -14.75 10.85
N VAL A 34 1.69 -14.48 10.34
CA VAL A 34 0.52 -15.35 10.51
C VAL A 34 0.41 -16.41 9.41
N MET A 35 0.55 -16.00 8.14
CA MET A 35 0.28 -16.87 6.99
C MET A 35 1.52 -17.57 6.43
N LYS A 36 2.73 -17.13 6.81
CA LYS A 36 4.01 -17.55 6.19
C LYS A 36 4.05 -17.32 4.66
N VAL A 37 3.29 -16.34 4.19
CA VAL A 37 3.21 -15.91 2.78
C VAL A 37 3.92 -14.58 2.61
N ILE A 38 4.87 -14.51 1.68
CA ILE A 38 5.61 -13.28 1.38
C ILE A 38 4.83 -12.48 0.34
N ASN A 39 4.19 -11.38 0.76
CA ASN A 39 3.35 -10.57 -0.10
C ASN A 39 4.09 -9.39 -0.77
N LEU A 40 4.76 -9.64 -1.90
CA LEU A 40 5.41 -8.57 -2.68
C LEU A 40 4.41 -7.55 -3.27
N SER A 41 3.15 -7.96 -3.49
CA SER A 41 2.11 -7.05 -4.00
C SER A 41 1.71 -5.95 -3.01
N ASN A 42 2.12 -6.05 -1.73
CA ASN A 42 1.87 -5.04 -0.70
C ASN A 42 2.26 -3.62 -1.15
N ALA A 43 3.46 -3.46 -1.73
CA ALA A 43 3.93 -2.17 -2.24
C ALA A 43 3.07 -1.65 -3.41
N GLY A 44 2.53 -2.56 -4.24
CA GLY A 44 1.64 -2.21 -5.34
C GLY A 44 0.29 -1.68 -4.85
N PHE A 45 -0.30 -2.30 -3.82
CA PHE A 45 -1.51 -1.78 -3.21
C PHE A 45 -1.30 -0.42 -2.54
N LEU A 46 -0.17 -0.23 -1.86
CA LEU A 46 0.20 1.07 -1.28
C LEU A 46 0.33 2.16 -2.35
N MET A 47 0.98 1.85 -3.46
CA MET A 47 1.10 2.74 -4.62
C MET A 47 -0.28 3.13 -5.18
N LEU A 48 -1.17 2.15 -5.41
CA LEU A 48 -2.52 2.43 -5.88
C LEU A 48 -3.32 3.28 -4.88
N GLY A 49 -3.17 3.03 -3.58
CA GLY A 49 -3.81 3.84 -2.53
C GLY A 49 -3.36 5.29 -2.57
N ALA A 50 -2.06 5.53 -2.77
CA ALA A 50 -1.51 6.87 -2.93
C ALA A 50 -2.05 7.58 -4.18
N PHE A 51 -2.13 6.88 -5.32
CA PHE A 51 -2.71 7.44 -6.54
C PHE A 51 -4.20 7.76 -6.40
N LEU A 52 -4.98 6.90 -5.76
CA LEU A 52 -6.40 7.16 -5.47
C LEU A 52 -6.58 8.38 -4.56
N ALA A 53 -5.78 8.50 -3.51
CA ALA A 53 -5.79 9.68 -2.64
C ALA A 53 -5.42 10.96 -3.42
N LEU A 54 -4.44 10.89 -4.33
CA LEU A 54 -4.09 11.99 -5.21
C LEU A 54 -5.26 12.40 -6.11
N VAL A 55 -5.99 11.43 -6.68
CA VAL A 55 -7.18 11.71 -7.51
C VAL A 55 -8.26 12.41 -6.71
N TYR A 56 -8.51 11.98 -5.47
CA TYR A 56 -9.48 12.64 -4.59
C TYR A 56 -9.09 14.09 -4.29
N PHE A 57 -7.81 14.32 -4.02
CA PHE A 57 -7.29 15.66 -3.76
C PHE A 57 -7.40 16.56 -5.01
N GLN A 58 -7.09 16.04 -6.20
CA GLN A 58 -7.16 16.82 -7.43
C GLN A 58 -8.59 17.13 -7.90
N ARG A 59 -9.52 16.18 -7.70
CA ARG A 59 -10.91 16.31 -8.21
C ARG A 59 -11.85 16.97 -7.22
N TRP A 60 -11.66 16.70 -5.92
CA TRP A 60 -12.59 17.11 -4.87
C TRP A 60 -11.94 17.96 -3.78
N HIS A 61 -10.64 18.26 -3.88
CA HIS A 61 -9.88 18.93 -2.83
C HIS A 61 -10.01 18.25 -1.46
N LEU A 62 -10.27 16.93 -1.47
CA LEU A 62 -10.39 16.14 -0.26
C LEU A 62 -8.99 15.94 0.34
N ASP A 63 -8.87 16.19 1.64
CA ASP A 63 -7.63 15.94 2.38
C ASP A 63 -7.17 14.48 2.17
N PRO A 64 -5.92 14.21 1.77
CA PRO A 64 -5.40 12.85 1.55
C PRO A 64 -5.58 11.92 2.76
N VAL A 65 -5.55 12.46 3.98
CA VAL A 65 -5.78 11.70 5.22
C VAL A 65 -7.26 11.26 5.30
N LEU A 66 -8.19 12.14 4.96
CA LEU A 66 -9.62 11.79 4.87
C LEU A 66 -9.88 10.83 3.70
N GLY A 67 -9.20 11.03 2.57
CA GLY A 67 -9.22 10.11 1.44
C GLY A 67 -8.76 8.70 1.79
N ALA A 68 -7.83 8.55 2.73
CA ALA A 68 -7.39 7.24 3.21
C ALA A 68 -8.51 6.45 3.91
N PHE A 69 -9.44 7.13 4.60
CA PHE A 69 -10.63 6.47 5.18
C PHE A 69 -11.58 5.96 4.11
N VAL A 70 -11.73 6.69 3.00
CA VAL A 70 -12.53 6.23 1.84
C VAL A 70 -11.85 5.05 1.13
N ASN A 71 -10.52 5.05 1.10
CA ASN A 71 -9.74 3.95 0.52
C ASN A 71 -9.86 2.66 1.34
N LEU A 72 -10.11 2.74 2.65
CA LEU A 72 -10.20 1.57 3.52
C LEU A 72 -11.18 0.50 3.03
N PRO A 73 -12.48 0.78 2.77
CA PRO A 73 -13.41 -0.22 2.24
C PRO A 73 -13.03 -0.72 0.83
N ILE A 74 -12.50 0.17 -0.02
CA ILE A 74 -12.13 -0.16 -1.41
C ILE A 74 -10.98 -1.16 -1.44
N PHE A 75 -9.89 -0.86 -0.74
CA PHE A 75 -8.71 -1.72 -0.69
C PHE A 75 -8.91 -2.96 0.17
N PHE A 76 -9.78 -2.91 1.18
CA PHE A 76 -10.21 -4.11 1.89
C PHE A 76 -10.94 -5.08 0.96
N ALA A 77 -11.89 -4.59 0.16
CA ALA A 77 -12.59 -5.42 -0.82
C ALA A 77 -11.63 -5.98 -1.89
N ALA A 78 -10.73 -5.15 -2.43
CA ALA A 78 -9.74 -5.58 -3.41
C ALA A 78 -8.79 -6.65 -2.83
N GLY A 79 -8.27 -6.41 -1.61
CA GLY A 79 -7.42 -7.37 -0.90
C GLY A 79 -8.14 -8.67 -0.59
N TRP A 80 -9.42 -8.62 -0.21
CA TRP A 80 -10.24 -9.81 0.02
C TRP A 80 -10.44 -10.62 -1.27
N ILE A 81 -10.71 -9.97 -2.39
CA ILE A 81 -10.84 -10.62 -3.70
C ILE A 81 -9.53 -11.30 -4.09
N VAL A 82 -8.40 -10.59 -4.01
CA VAL A 82 -7.07 -11.14 -4.28
C VAL A 82 -6.77 -12.32 -3.36
N HIS A 83 -7.09 -12.20 -2.07
CA HIS A 83 -6.88 -13.28 -1.12
C HIS A 83 -7.71 -14.51 -1.48
N ARG A 84 -9.01 -14.32 -1.77
CA ARG A 84 -9.94 -15.41 -2.06
C ARG A 84 -9.62 -16.13 -3.37
N LEU A 85 -9.25 -15.39 -4.41
CA LEU A 85 -9.02 -15.93 -5.74
C LEU A 85 -7.58 -16.43 -5.92
N LEU A 86 -6.59 -15.69 -5.43
CA LEU A 86 -5.19 -15.99 -5.71
C LEU A 86 -4.51 -16.64 -4.51
N VAL A 87 -4.46 -15.91 -3.38
CA VAL A 87 -3.64 -16.33 -2.23
C VAL A 87 -4.12 -17.65 -1.65
N ARG A 88 -5.42 -17.84 -1.42
CA ARG A 88 -5.99 -19.05 -0.81
C ARG A 88 -5.58 -20.34 -1.52
N ARG A 89 -5.29 -20.29 -2.83
CA ARG A 89 -4.89 -21.45 -3.64
C ARG A 89 -3.43 -21.85 -3.43
N VAL A 90 -2.59 -20.94 -2.96
CA VAL A 90 -1.14 -21.15 -2.78
C VAL A 90 -0.70 -21.18 -1.31
N VAL A 91 -1.62 -20.96 -0.36
CA VAL A 91 -1.32 -21.00 1.09
C VAL A 91 -0.76 -22.36 1.52
N THR A 92 -1.19 -23.46 0.89
CA THR A 92 -0.69 -24.81 1.19
C THR A 92 0.54 -25.21 0.38
N ALA A 93 1.00 -24.34 -0.53
CA ALA A 93 2.15 -24.59 -1.40
C ALA A 93 3.46 -24.09 -0.77
N LEU A 94 4.60 -24.37 -1.43
CA LEU A 94 5.91 -23.86 -1.04
C LEU A 94 5.90 -22.31 -0.99
N PRO A 95 6.59 -21.66 -0.02
CA PRO A 95 6.61 -20.21 0.12
C PRO A 95 6.98 -19.46 -1.17
N ILE A 96 7.87 -20.04 -1.98
CA ILE A 96 8.32 -19.45 -3.25
C ILE A 96 7.18 -19.33 -4.29
N ALA A 97 6.20 -20.23 -4.27
CA ALA A 97 5.03 -20.14 -5.15
C ALA A 97 4.18 -18.92 -4.82
N SER A 98 4.03 -18.62 -3.52
CA SER A 98 3.32 -17.42 -3.06
C SER A 98 4.06 -16.14 -3.43
N LEU A 99 5.40 -16.16 -3.35
CA LEU A 99 6.26 -15.05 -3.75
C LEU A 99 6.10 -14.76 -5.25
N LEU A 100 6.24 -15.78 -6.11
CA LEU A 100 6.12 -15.63 -7.57
C LEU A 100 4.73 -15.13 -7.98
N LEU A 101 3.67 -15.67 -7.38
CA LEU A 101 2.30 -15.23 -7.63
C LEU A 101 2.10 -13.75 -7.28
N LEU A 102 2.56 -13.34 -6.09
CA LEU A 102 2.36 -11.97 -5.60
C LEU A 102 3.32 -10.98 -6.24
N PHE A 103 4.47 -11.44 -6.74
CA PHE A 103 5.33 -10.65 -7.62
C PHE A 103 4.68 -10.41 -8.99
N GLY A 104 4.09 -11.45 -9.59
CA GLY A 104 3.32 -11.31 -10.83
C GLY A 104 2.15 -10.33 -10.66
N LEU A 105 1.43 -10.44 -9.54
CA LEU A 105 0.38 -9.48 -9.19
C LEU A 105 0.93 -8.06 -9.04
N TRP A 106 2.07 -7.89 -8.37
CA TRP A 106 2.72 -6.58 -8.23
C TRP A 106 3.01 -5.94 -9.60
N LEU A 107 3.56 -6.70 -10.55
CA LEU A 107 3.81 -6.22 -11.91
C LEU A 107 2.52 -5.83 -12.63
N VAL A 108 1.44 -6.60 -12.47
CA VAL A 108 0.13 -6.25 -13.03
C VAL A 108 -0.38 -4.93 -12.43
N LEU A 109 -0.34 -4.78 -11.11
CA LEU A 109 -0.76 -3.54 -10.43
C LEU A 109 0.10 -2.34 -10.86
N GLN A 110 1.41 -2.54 -11.02
CA GLN A 110 2.32 -1.51 -11.51
C GLN A 110 1.99 -1.06 -12.93
N ASN A 111 1.78 -2.01 -13.84
CA ASN A 111 1.43 -1.70 -15.23
C ASN A 111 0.02 -1.10 -15.34
N LEU A 112 -0.93 -1.53 -14.52
CA LEU A 112 -2.24 -0.89 -14.42
C LEU A 112 -2.11 0.57 -13.98
N ALA A 113 -1.26 0.85 -12.99
CA ALA A 113 -1.02 2.22 -12.56
C ALA A 113 -0.38 3.05 -13.68
N LEU A 114 0.59 2.51 -14.40
CA LEU A 114 1.18 3.18 -15.56
C LEU A 114 0.14 3.41 -16.67
N ALA A 115 -0.75 2.45 -16.95
CA ALA A 115 -1.78 2.63 -17.97
C ALA A 115 -2.81 3.72 -17.61
N VAL A 116 -3.11 3.90 -16.32
CA VAL A 116 -4.10 4.87 -15.85
C VAL A 116 -3.49 6.25 -15.58
N TRP A 117 -2.26 6.32 -15.05
CA TRP A 117 -1.61 7.56 -14.60
C TRP A 117 -0.30 7.90 -15.34
N GLY A 118 0.24 7.00 -16.16
CA GLY A 118 1.57 7.13 -16.77
C GLY A 118 1.70 8.14 -17.91
N GLY A 119 0.58 8.53 -18.54
CA GLY A 119 0.58 9.44 -19.70
C GLY A 119 0.88 8.75 -21.01
#